data_AF-A0A1I5UGT7-F1
#
_entry.id   AF-A0A1I5UGT7-F1
#
_cell.length_a   1.000
_cell.length_b   1.000
_cell.length_c   1.000
_cell.angle_alpha   90.00
_cell.angle_beta   90.00
_cell.angle_gamma   90.00
#
_symmetry.space_group_name_H-M   'P 1'
#
loop_
_entity.id
_entity.type
_entity.pdbx_description
1 polymer ?
#
loop_
_entity_poly.entity_id
_entity_poly.type
_entity_poly.pdbx_seq_one_letter_code
_entity_poly.pdbx_strand_id
1 'polypeptide(L)'
;DDFSGTLVAVPVADPITFDRVSYTAPEPLDSVNANMNRCWPGDEDGTLHERMAATLWEYAGDADAIVDLHTGGLEMLSHTVYLKGDAECRALAEAFNIDLLLAEAAGEDADAEWEDRDFGGKLRVAATQEGIPTITPELAHNTELVEDAIDAGLAGMLDVLRHLDMLPGEPAPTNATIARNHLGRVKAADSGLFHVDGPVGLGDYVEPGDYVGTVYDPTSYEALQEVTVDREGIVYSLEKEATVTAGSTLVGVALLLEE
;
A
#
# COMPACT_ATOMS: atom_id res chain seq x y z
N ASP A 1 -22.03 -24.81 -4.41
CA ASP A 1 -22.49 -25.50 -3.19
C ASP A 1 -21.38 -25.98 -2.26
N ASP A 2 -20.09 -25.68 -2.50
CA ASP A 2 -18.99 -26.05 -1.58
C ASP A 2 -18.27 -24.81 -0.99
N PHE A 3 -19.00 -23.97 -0.25
CA PHE A 3 -18.41 -22.87 0.52
C PHE A 3 -18.47 -23.19 2.01
N SER A 4 -17.34 -23.08 2.70
CA SER A 4 -17.21 -23.32 4.14
C SER A 4 -16.79 -22.04 4.86
N GLY A 5 -17.34 -21.79 6.05
CA GLY A 5 -17.01 -20.61 6.86
C GLY A 5 -17.92 -19.40 6.59
N THR A 6 -17.40 -18.20 6.87
CA THR A 6 -18.13 -16.93 6.76
C THR A 6 -17.27 -15.90 6.04
N LEU A 7 -17.80 -15.26 4.99
CA LEU A 7 -17.17 -14.12 4.35
C LEU A 7 -17.94 -12.85 4.73
N VAL A 8 -17.28 -11.94 5.43
CA VAL A 8 -17.77 -10.57 5.66
C VAL A 8 -17.15 -9.68 4.60
N ALA A 9 -17.98 -9.11 3.73
CA ALA A 9 -17.52 -8.21 2.66
C ALA A 9 -18.05 -6.79 2.90
N VAL A 10 -17.15 -5.81 2.88
CA VAL A 10 -17.46 -4.39 3.03
C VAL A 10 -16.90 -3.63 1.81
N PRO A 11 -17.64 -3.57 0.68
CA PRO A 11 -17.13 -2.97 -0.55
C PRO A 11 -16.81 -1.48 -0.45
N VAL A 12 -17.51 -0.78 0.44
CA VAL A 12 -17.30 0.65 0.71
C VAL A 12 -17.19 0.83 2.22
N ALA A 13 -15.97 0.71 2.74
CA ALA A 13 -15.69 0.85 4.18
C ALA A 13 -15.82 2.30 4.65
N ASP A 14 -15.45 3.26 3.80
CA ASP A 14 -15.60 4.69 4.05
C ASP A 14 -16.48 5.35 2.97
N PRO A 15 -17.81 5.38 3.18
CA PRO A 15 -18.72 6.01 2.24
C PRO A 15 -18.54 7.54 2.15
N ILE A 16 -17.93 8.17 3.17
CA ILE A 16 -17.80 9.63 3.22
C ILE A 16 -16.77 10.12 2.21
N THR A 17 -15.64 9.43 2.16
CA THR A 17 -14.54 9.74 1.25
C THR A 17 -14.80 9.15 -0.14
N PHE A 18 -15.47 8.00 -0.23
CA PHE A 18 -15.94 7.41 -1.49
C PHE A 18 -16.86 8.36 -2.27
N ASP A 19 -17.92 8.89 -1.62
CA ASP A 19 -18.86 9.82 -2.27
C ASP A 19 -18.20 11.14 -2.72
N ARG A 20 -17.03 11.45 -2.17
CA ARG A 20 -16.26 12.67 -2.47
C ARG A 20 -15.12 12.45 -3.43
N VAL A 21 -14.84 11.19 -3.81
CA VAL A 21 -13.65 10.84 -4.62
C VAL A 21 -12.39 11.41 -3.98
N SER A 22 -12.23 11.17 -2.68
CA SER A 22 -11.12 11.67 -1.87
C SER A 22 -10.49 10.52 -1.09
N TYR A 23 -9.21 10.64 -0.76
CA TYR A 23 -8.55 9.75 0.19
C TYR A 23 -8.76 10.15 1.66
N THR A 24 -9.18 11.40 1.88
CA THR A 24 -9.39 11.95 3.24
C THR A 24 -10.74 12.65 3.35
N ALA A 25 -11.34 12.55 4.54
CA ALA A 25 -12.51 13.32 4.88
C ALA A 25 -12.17 14.82 4.90
N PRO A 26 -13.10 15.68 4.45
CA PRO A 26 -12.90 17.11 4.54
C PRO A 26 -12.89 17.53 6.02
N GLU A 27 -12.03 18.49 6.35
CA GLU A 27 -11.84 19.01 7.72
C GLU A 27 -13.14 19.32 8.48
N PRO A 28 -14.23 19.86 7.88
CA PRO A 28 -15.49 20.09 8.60
C PRO A 28 -16.22 18.83 9.08
N LEU A 29 -15.88 17.64 8.55
CA LEU A 29 -16.46 16.37 8.98
C LEU A 29 -15.60 15.68 10.02
N ASP A 30 -14.29 15.64 9.80
CA ASP A 30 -13.33 15.11 10.77
C ASP A 30 -11.98 15.83 10.62
N SER A 31 -11.73 16.80 11.50
CA SER A 31 -10.49 17.57 11.51
C SER A 31 -9.36 16.87 12.29
N VAL A 32 -9.67 15.80 13.02
CA VAL A 32 -8.70 15.09 13.87
C VAL A 32 -8.16 13.89 13.11
N ASN A 33 -9.05 13.05 12.60
CA ASN A 33 -8.71 11.83 11.87
C ASN A 33 -9.25 11.91 10.44
N ALA A 34 -8.67 12.77 9.62
CA ALA A 34 -9.12 12.94 8.23
C ALA A 34 -8.93 11.67 7.37
N ASN A 35 -8.08 10.74 7.76
CA ASN A 35 -7.85 9.48 7.04
C ASN A 35 -8.26 8.30 7.94
N MET A 36 -9.28 7.53 7.55
CA MET A 36 -9.73 6.37 8.34
C MET A 36 -8.62 5.30 8.49
N ASN A 37 -7.69 5.20 7.54
CA ASN A 37 -6.55 4.28 7.63
C ASN A 37 -5.42 4.80 8.55
N ARG A 38 -5.74 5.65 9.54
CA ARG A 38 -4.85 6.15 10.60
C ARG A 38 -5.45 6.04 12.00
N CYS A 39 -6.66 5.48 12.14
CA CYS A 39 -7.38 5.46 13.41
C CYS A 39 -7.93 4.08 13.80
N TRP A 40 -7.46 2.99 13.22
CA TRP A 40 -7.82 1.63 13.67
C TRP A 40 -7.20 1.30 15.06
N PRO A 41 -7.87 0.54 15.93
CA PRO A 41 -9.18 -0.11 15.77
C PRO A 41 -10.39 0.83 15.92
N GLY A 42 -10.17 2.11 16.22
CA GLY A 42 -11.22 3.11 16.40
C GLY A 42 -11.53 3.40 17.86
N ASP A 43 -12.47 4.32 18.07
CA ASP A 43 -13.02 4.70 19.37
C ASP A 43 -14.53 4.99 19.19
N GLU A 44 -15.38 4.28 19.95
CA GLU A 44 -16.85 4.40 19.88
C GLU A 44 -17.36 5.77 20.36
N ASP A 45 -16.59 6.45 21.21
CA ASP A 45 -16.85 7.79 21.72
C ASP A 45 -15.99 8.87 21.01
N GLY A 46 -15.20 8.46 20.01
CA GLY A 46 -14.24 9.29 19.29
C GLY A 46 -14.82 10.16 18.17
N THR A 47 -13.95 10.56 17.25
CA THR A 47 -14.29 11.33 16.05
C THR A 47 -15.05 10.49 15.03
N LEU A 48 -15.43 11.09 13.90
CA LEU A 48 -16.29 10.43 12.93
C LEU A 48 -15.63 9.16 12.35
N HIS A 49 -14.38 9.25 11.91
CA HIS A 49 -13.66 8.08 11.40
C HIS A 49 -13.30 7.08 12.50
N GLU A 50 -12.99 7.52 13.72
CA GLU A 50 -12.77 6.61 14.86
C GLU A 50 -14.00 5.76 15.16
N ARG A 51 -15.19 6.37 15.13
CA ARG A 51 -16.46 5.66 15.35
C ARG A 51 -16.80 4.70 14.21
N MET A 52 -16.48 5.08 12.96
CA MET A 52 -16.64 4.21 11.79
C MET A 52 -15.69 3.00 11.87
N ALA A 53 -14.41 3.23 12.19
CA ALA A 53 -13.43 2.17 12.39
C ALA A 53 -13.86 1.24 13.54
N ALA A 54 -14.30 1.78 14.67
CA ALA A 54 -14.79 0.99 15.81
C ALA A 54 -16.00 0.11 15.43
N THR A 55 -16.92 0.63 14.61
CA THR A 55 -18.06 -0.16 14.11
C THR A 55 -17.61 -1.30 13.19
N LEU A 56 -16.66 -1.06 12.30
CA LEU A 56 -16.10 -2.11 11.43
C LEU A 56 -15.26 -3.11 12.23
N TRP A 57 -14.63 -2.66 13.30
CA TRP A 57 -13.82 -3.48 14.19
C TRP A 57 -14.63 -4.55 14.93
N GLU A 58 -15.92 -4.34 15.18
CA GLU A 58 -16.81 -5.39 15.70
C GLU A 58 -16.85 -6.65 14.82
N TYR A 59 -16.55 -6.51 13.52
CA TYR A 59 -16.43 -7.62 12.59
C TYR A 59 -14.98 -8.02 12.35
N ALA A 60 -14.11 -7.03 12.13
CA ALA A 60 -12.71 -7.27 11.82
C ALA A 60 -11.95 -7.93 12.98
N GLY A 61 -12.25 -7.55 14.22
CA GLY A 61 -11.60 -8.07 15.43
C GLY A 61 -11.96 -9.51 15.78
N ASP A 62 -13.01 -10.07 15.18
CA ASP A 62 -13.44 -11.47 15.35
C ASP A 62 -13.07 -12.35 14.13
N ALA A 63 -12.36 -11.80 13.14
CA ALA A 63 -12.02 -12.52 11.91
C ALA A 63 -10.80 -13.44 12.08
N ASP A 64 -10.78 -14.55 11.33
CA ASP A 64 -9.62 -15.46 11.29
C ASP A 64 -8.51 -14.95 10.34
N ALA A 65 -8.86 -14.08 9.39
CA ALA A 65 -7.93 -13.43 8.45
C ALA A 65 -8.59 -12.19 7.83
N ILE A 66 -7.79 -11.21 7.41
CA ILE A 66 -8.29 -9.98 6.78
C ILE A 66 -7.52 -9.68 5.48
N VAL A 67 -8.26 -9.34 4.43
CA VAL A 67 -7.70 -8.78 3.20
C VAL A 67 -8.26 -7.36 3.03
N ASP A 68 -7.41 -6.37 3.23
CA ASP A 68 -7.74 -4.95 3.11
C ASP A 68 -7.33 -4.47 1.71
N LEU A 69 -8.29 -4.36 0.78
CA LEU A 69 -8.02 -4.04 -0.63
C LEU A 69 -7.85 -2.53 -0.82
N HIS A 70 -6.69 -2.14 -1.36
CA HIS A 70 -6.34 -0.75 -1.69
C HIS A 70 -5.93 -0.65 -3.16
N THR A 71 -5.71 0.59 -3.58
CA THR A 71 -5.18 0.95 -4.90
C THR A 71 -4.11 2.01 -4.67
N GLY A 72 -3.03 1.95 -5.44
CA GLY A 72 -1.90 2.85 -5.31
C GLY A 72 -2.09 4.20 -5.99
N GLY A 73 -0.99 4.96 -6.02
CA GLY A 73 -0.86 6.15 -6.87
C GLY A 73 -0.83 5.80 -8.35
N LEU A 74 -0.92 6.82 -9.21
CA LEU A 74 -1.07 6.68 -10.67
C LEU A 74 -0.07 5.70 -11.32
N GLU A 75 1.18 5.72 -10.87
CA GLU A 75 2.29 4.98 -11.44
C GLU A 75 2.96 4.14 -10.35
N MET A 76 2.22 3.11 -9.93
CA MET A 76 2.62 2.19 -8.88
C MET A 76 2.35 0.75 -9.33
N LEU A 77 3.31 -0.15 -9.09
CA LEU A 77 3.11 -1.57 -9.34
C LEU A 77 2.08 -2.12 -8.37
N SER A 78 1.25 -3.04 -8.85
CA SER A 78 0.43 -3.85 -7.95
C SER A 78 1.35 -4.66 -7.04
N HIS A 79 1.05 -4.66 -5.75
CA HIS A 79 1.84 -5.37 -4.74
C HIS A 79 1.01 -5.72 -3.52
N THR A 80 1.45 -6.70 -2.74
CA THR A 80 0.81 -7.03 -1.45
C THR A 80 1.74 -6.68 -0.31
N VAL A 81 1.27 -5.85 0.61
CA VAL A 81 1.99 -5.50 1.84
C VAL A 81 1.58 -6.45 2.97
N TYR A 82 2.57 -6.95 3.71
CA TYR A 82 2.35 -7.80 4.88
C TYR A 82 3.36 -7.51 5.99
N LEU A 83 3.08 -7.97 7.22
CA LEU A 83 4.01 -7.81 8.34
C LEU A 83 5.22 -8.74 8.18
N LYS A 84 6.42 -8.17 8.13
CA LYS A 84 7.67 -8.91 8.09
C LYS A 84 7.86 -9.71 9.38
N GLY A 85 8.22 -10.99 9.23
CA GLY A 85 8.46 -11.89 10.36
C GLY A 85 7.21 -12.63 10.84
N ASP A 86 6.04 -12.29 10.31
CA ASP A 86 4.79 -13.00 10.57
C ASP A 86 4.54 -14.04 9.47
N ALA A 87 4.56 -15.32 9.85
CA ALA A 87 4.46 -16.43 8.91
C ALA A 87 3.05 -16.58 8.33
N GLU A 88 2.01 -16.23 9.09
CA GLU A 88 0.61 -16.35 8.65
C GLU A 88 0.27 -15.21 7.69
N CYS A 89 0.69 -13.97 7.98
CA CYS A 89 0.56 -12.85 7.05
C CYS A 89 1.34 -13.11 5.76
N ARG A 90 2.53 -13.71 5.84
CA ARG A 90 3.30 -14.10 4.65
C ARG A 90 2.54 -15.14 3.82
N ALA A 91 2.06 -16.22 4.43
CA ALA A 91 1.33 -17.27 3.73
C ALA A 91 0.05 -16.73 3.07
N LEU A 92 -0.65 -15.83 3.76
CA LEU A 92 -1.84 -15.15 3.22
C LEU A 92 -1.49 -14.26 2.02
N ALA A 93 -0.36 -13.54 2.06
CA ALA A 93 0.12 -12.71 0.96
C ALA A 93 0.53 -13.54 -0.26
N GLU A 94 1.24 -14.65 -0.03
CA GLU A 94 1.62 -15.62 -1.05
C GLU A 94 0.38 -16.27 -1.70
N ALA A 95 -0.65 -16.56 -0.91
CA ALA A 95 -1.94 -17.08 -1.40
C ALA A 95 -2.69 -16.05 -2.26
N PHE A 96 -2.66 -14.77 -1.90
CA PHE A 96 -3.26 -13.71 -2.74
C PHE A 96 -2.54 -13.57 -4.09
N ASN A 97 -1.27 -13.97 -4.17
CA ASN A 97 -0.54 -14.23 -5.40
C ASN A 97 -0.41 -13.05 -6.38
N ILE A 98 0.10 -11.92 -5.89
CA ILE A 98 0.57 -10.80 -6.72
C ILE A 98 2.09 -10.88 -6.86
N ASP A 99 2.61 -10.47 -8.02
CA ASP A 99 4.02 -10.63 -8.42
C ASP A 99 5.05 -9.95 -7.51
N LEU A 100 4.64 -8.98 -6.70
CA LEU A 100 5.50 -8.26 -5.75
C LEU A 100 4.90 -8.30 -4.35
N LEU A 101 5.64 -8.86 -3.39
CA LEU A 101 5.28 -8.85 -1.97
C LEU A 101 6.23 -7.92 -1.21
N LEU A 102 5.66 -6.95 -0.48
CA LEU A 102 6.40 -6.00 0.35
C LEU A 102 6.31 -6.41 1.82
N ALA A 103 7.41 -6.96 2.34
CA ALA A 103 7.57 -7.30 3.75
C ALA A 103 7.94 -6.06 4.57
N GLU A 104 6.97 -5.43 5.21
CA GLU A 104 7.17 -4.24 6.04
C GLU A 104 7.39 -4.63 7.51
N ALA A 105 8.42 -4.08 8.14
CA ALA A 105 8.60 -4.23 9.59
C ALA A 105 7.57 -3.37 10.36
N ALA A 106 7.23 -3.77 11.59
CA ALA A 106 6.47 -2.96 12.54
C ALA A 106 7.14 -2.98 13.92
N GLY A 107 6.89 -1.96 14.75
CA GLY A 107 7.39 -1.89 16.13
C GLY A 107 8.84 -1.43 16.27
N GLU A 108 9.50 -1.80 17.37
CA GLU A 108 10.86 -1.34 17.76
C GLU A 108 11.99 -1.68 16.76
N ASP A 109 11.74 -2.62 15.84
CA ASP A 109 12.65 -3.00 14.74
C ASP A 109 12.44 -2.15 13.47
N ALA A 110 11.46 -1.26 13.45
CA ALA A 110 11.29 -0.26 12.41
C ALA A 110 12.10 1.00 12.77
N ASP A 111 12.87 1.53 11.82
CA ASP A 111 13.66 2.75 12.01
C ASP A 111 12.80 3.90 12.58
N ALA A 112 13.41 4.88 13.25
CA ALA A 112 12.76 6.05 13.86
C ALA A 112 11.78 6.81 12.94
N GLU A 113 11.86 6.60 11.61
CA GLU A 113 10.86 7.05 10.64
C GLU A 113 9.46 6.43 10.85
N TRP A 114 9.29 5.30 11.53
CA TRP A 114 7.97 4.67 11.75
C TRP A 114 7.11 5.46 12.75
N GLU A 115 7.73 6.04 13.78
CA GLU A 115 7.08 6.96 14.73
C GLU A 115 6.70 8.28 14.05
N ASP A 116 7.56 8.82 13.17
CA ASP A 116 7.28 10.04 12.41
C ASP A 116 6.22 9.85 11.30
N ARG A 117 5.91 8.61 10.90
CA ARG A 117 5.04 8.30 9.74
C ARG A 117 3.62 7.88 10.08
N ASP A 118 3.22 7.91 11.35
CA ASP A 118 1.84 7.64 11.77
C ASP A 118 1.33 6.30 11.21
N PHE A 119 2.17 5.26 11.26
CA PHE A 119 1.77 3.89 10.90
C PHE A 119 0.87 3.25 11.96
N GLY A 120 0.75 3.88 13.12
CA GLY A 120 -0.32 3.62 14.07
C GLY A 120 -1.67 3.78 13.38
N GLY A 121 -2.58 2.87 13.70
CA GLY A 121 -3.96 2.98 13.23
C GLY A 121 -4.23 2.61 11.78
N LYS A 122 -3.35 1.86 11.10
CA LYS A 122 -3.74 1.10 9.89
C LYS A 122 -4.44 -0.19 10.27
N LEU A 123 -5.43 -0.63 9.49
CA LEU A 123 -6.16 -1.89 9.76
C LEU A 123 -5.20 -3.07 9.85
N ARG A 124 -4.32 -3.23 8.85
CA ARG A 124 -3.29 -4.29 8.83
C ARG A 124 -2.46 -4.33 10.10
N VAL A 125 -1.99 -3.19 10.58
CA VAL A 125 -1.14 -3.13 11.77
C VAL A 125 -1.95 -3.49 13.02
N ALA A 126 -3.13 -2.89 13.18
CA ALA A 126 -3.99 -3.12 14.34
C ALA A 126 -4.43 -4.60 14.44
N ALA A 127 -4.91 -5.19 13.34
CA ALA A 127 -5.38 -6.59 13.35
C ALA A 127 -4.25 -7.60 13.52
N THR A 128 -3.10 -7.41 12.87
CA THR A 128 -1.96 -8.32 13.08
C THR A 128 -1.41 -8.24 14.50
N GLN A 129 -1.47 -7.09 15.16
CA GLN A 129 -1.11 -6.97 16.59
C GLN A 129 -2.05 -7.75 17.52
N GLU A 130 -3.31 -7.94 17.13
CA GLU A 130 -4.28 -8.79 17.83
C GLU A 130 -4.22 -10.27 17.39
N GLY A 131 -3.21 -10.63 16.59
CA GLY A 131 -3.00 -12.01 16.13
C GLY A 131 -3.88 -12.42 14.95
N ILE A 132 -4.44 -11.46 14.21
CA ILE A 132 -5.26 -11.71 13.01
C ILE A 132 -4.38 -11.49 11.76
N PRO A 133 -4.06 -12.56 11.01
CA PRO A 133 -3.28 -12.47 9.77
C PRO A 133 -3.94 -11.49 8.80
N THR A 134 -3.22 -10.43 8.43
CA THR A 134 -3.77 -9.35 7.61
C THR A 134 -2.79 -8.92 6.52
N ILE A 135 -3.32 -8.74 5.31
CA ILE A 135 -2.58 -8.25 4.15
C ILE A 135 -3.27 -7.03 3.53
N THR A 136 -2.47 -6.20 2.86
CA THR A 136 -2.96 -5.07 2.08
C THR A 136 -2.51 -5.20 0.63
N PRO A 137 -3.31 -5.81 -0.25
CA PRO A 137 -3.10 -5.71 -1.69
C PRO A 137 -3.37 -4.28 -2.17
N GLU A 138 -2.37 -3.70 -2.83
CA GLU A 138 -2.44 -2.42 -3.54
C GLU A 138 -2.53 -2.75 -5.04
N LEU A 139 -3.69 -2.52 -5.66
CA LEU A 139 -3.99 -2.97 -7.02
C LEU A 139 -4.08 -1.79 -8.00
N ALA A 140 -3.05 -1.65 -8.85
CA ALA A 140 -2.94 -0.55 -9.82
C ALA A 140 -3.17 0.84 -9.19
N HIS A 141 -3.87 1.74 -9.89
CA HIS A 141 -4.13 3.11 -9.47
C HIS A 141 -5.64 3.38 -9.29
N ASN A 142 -5.95 4.47 -8.60
CA ASN A 142 -7.31 4.83 -8.19
C ASN A 142 -8.07 5.73 -9.17
N THR A 143 -7.53 6.03 -10.37
CA THR A 143 -8.13 7.02 -11.29
C THR A 143 -9.08 6.42 -12.31
N GLU A 144 -8.99 5.12 -12.58
CA GLU A 144 -9.89 4.40 -13.47
C GLU A 144 -10.01 2.92 -13.08
N LEU A 145 -10.95 2.21 -13.69
CA LEU A 145 -11.05 0.76 -13.54
C LEU A 145 -10.03 0.09 -14.45
N VAL A 146 -9.01 -0.51 -13.85
CA VAL A 146 -7.99 -1.29 -14.56
C VAL A 146 -8.43 -2.76 -14.55
N GLU A 147 -9.00 -3.24 -15.67
CA GLU A 147 -9.58 -4.59 -15.78
C GLU A 147 -8.59 -5.70 -15.36
N ASP A 148 -7.32 -5.61 -15.78
CA ASP A 148 -6.30 -6.59 -15.40
C ASP A 148 -6.06 -6.63 -13.87
N ALA A 149 -6.17 -5.49 -13.19
CA ALA A 149 -6.03 -5.40 -11.74
C ALA A 149 -7.28 -5.94 -11.01
N ILE A 150 -8.47 -5.75 -11.60
CA ILE A 150 -9.73 -6.32 -11.09
C ILE A 150 -9.69 -7.84 -11.20
N ASP A 151 -9.27 -8.37 -12.35
CA ASP A 151 -9.12 -9.82 -12.58
C ASP A 151 -8.07 -10.41 -11.62
N ALA A 152 -6.94 -9.73 -11.44
CA ALA A 152 -5.92 -10.13 -10.47
C ALA A 152 -6.46 -10.13 -9.02
N GLY A 153 -7.18 -9.09 -8.63
CA GLY A 153 -7.80 -9.01 -7.30
C GLY A 153 -8.85 -10.09 -7.06
N LEU A 154 -9.68 -10.39 -8.06
CA LEU A 154 -10.66 -11.48 -8.00
C LEU A 154 -9.98 -12.84 -7.88
N ALA A 155 -8.96 -13.10 -8.70
CA ALA A 155 -8.19 -14.33 -8.63
C ALA A 155 -7.51 -14.49 -7.27
N GLY A 156 -6.87 -13.44 -6.76
CA GLY A 156 -6.22 -13.43 -5.46
C GLY A 156 -7.18 -13.67 -4.31
N MET A 157 -8.37 -13.06 -4.33
CA MET A 157 -9.40 -13.34 -3.32
C MET A 157 -9.89 -14.79 -3.37
N LEU A 158 -10.08 -15.37 -4.55
CA LEU A 158 -10.46 -16.77 -4.69
C LEU A 158 -9.37 -17.71 -4.18
N ASP A 159 -8.10 -17.38 -4.41
CA ASP A 159 -6.96 -18.16 -3.92
C ASP A 159 -6.78 -18.01 -2.40
N VAL A 160 -7.00 -16.83 -1.81
CA VAL A 160 -7.09 -16.66 -0.35
C VAL A 160 -8.20 -17.53 0.23
N LEU A 161 -9.39 -17.56 -0.38
CA LEU A 161 -10.48 -18.41 0.09
C LEU A 161 -10.14 -19.91 -0.01
N ARG A 162 -9.33 -20.33 -1.00
CA ARG A 162 -8.81 -21.71 -1.05
C ARG A 162 -7.78 -21.97 0.03
N HIS A 163 -6.86 -21.03 0.26
CA HIS A 163 -5.86 -21.11 1.31
C HIS A 163 -6.48 -21.24 2.71
N LEU A 164 -7.62 -20.59 2.93
CA LEU A 164 -8.39 -20.67 4.17
C LEU A 164 -9.36 -21.86 4.23
N ASP A 165 -9.26 -22.83 3.30
CA ASP A 165 -10.15 -23.99 3.17
C ASP A 165 -11.66 -23.63 3.01
N MET A 166 -11.96 -22.39 2.60
CA MET A 166 -13.34 -21.90 2.39
C MET A 166 -13.89 -22.28 1.01
N LEU A 167 -13.01 -22.52 0.04
CA LEU A 167 -13.34 -23.00 -1.30
C LEU A 167 -12.49 -24.23 -1.65
N PRO A 168 -13.01 -25.17 -2.46
CA PRO A 168 -12.25 -26.35 -2.88
C PRO A 168 -11.08 -25.97 -3.80
N GLY A 169 -10.01 -26.76 -3.69
CA GLY A 169 -8.78 -26.59 -4.46
C GLY A 169 -7.68 -25.93 -3.63
N GLU A 170 -6.54 -25.69 -4.26
CA GLU A 170 -5.39 -25.04 -3.66
C GLU A 170 -5.15 -23.69 -4.35
N PRO A 171 -4.59 -22.69 -3.65
CA PRO A 171 -4.13 -21.46 -4.29
C PRO A 171 -3.09 -21.78 -5.38
N ALA A 172 -3.01 -20.92 -6.39
CA ALA A 172 -1.94 -21.05 -7.38
C ALA A 172 -0.56 -20.90 -6.70
N PRO A 173 0.47 -21.65 -7.16
CA PRO A 173 1.82 -21.46 -6.64
C PRO A 173 2.31 -20.05 -6.99
N THR A 174 2.85 -19.35 -6.00
CA THR A 174 3.42 -18.03 -6.19
C THR A 174 4.87 -18.11 -6.67
N ASN A 175 5.26 -17.19 -7.55
CA ASN A 175 6.66 -16.90 -7.89
C ASN A 175 6.98 -15.43 -7.55
N ALA A 176 6.26 -14.86 -6.60
CA ALA A 176 6.35 -13.44 -6.31
C ALA A 176 7.74 -13.04 -5.83
N THR A 177 8.18 -11.88 -6.27
CA THR A 177 9.39 -11.26 -5.76
C THR A 177 9.12 -10.70 -4.38
N ILE A 178 9.93 -11.09 -3.39
CA ILE A 178 9.83 -10.56 -2.04
C ILE A 178 10.83 -9.42 -1.90
N ALA A 179 10.32 -8.27 -1.51
CA ALA A 179 11.11 -7.07 -1.28
C ALA A 179 10.66 -6.35 -0.01
N ARG A 180 11.42 -5.34 0.40
CA ARG A 180 11.00 -4.37 1.41
C ARG A 180 10.98 -2.98 0.79
N ASN A 181 9.85 -2.31 0.91
CA ASN A 181 9.77 -0.86 0.82
C ASN A 181 10.34 -0.35 2.15
N HIS A 182 11.22 0.65 2.15
CA HIS A 182 11.40 1.63 3.25
C HIS A 182 12.63 2.51 3.05
N LEU A 183 13.65 2.05 2.32
CA LEU A 183 14.91 2.79 2.25
C LEU A 183 15.19 3.46 0.90
N GLY A 184 14.51 3.08 -0.17
CA GLY A 184 14.75 3.59 -1.53
C GLY A 184 13.75 4.66 -1.97
N ARG A 185 13.56 5.72 -1.17
CA ARG A 185 12.71 6.85 -1.60
C ARG A 185 13.57 8.01 -2.04
N VAL A 186 13.63 8.24 -3.34
CA VAL A 186 14.23 9.46 -3.87
C VAL A 186 13.20 10.58 -3.67
N LYS A 187 13.50 11.52 -2.77
CA LYS A 187 12.61 12.65 -2.47
C LYS A 187 12.98 13.88 -3.31
N ALA A 188 11.99 14.71 -3.58
CA ALA A 188 12.22 16.04 -4.15
C ALA A 188 12.96 16.90 -3.13
N ALA A 189 14.12 17.45 -3.49
CA ALA A 189 14.86 18.40 -2.66
C ALA A 189 14.16 19.76 -2.64
N ASP A 190 13.56 20.14 -3.77
CA ASP A 190 12.84 21.39 -3.98
C ASP A 190 11.50 21.15 -4.67
N SER A 191 10.56 22.08 -4.47
CA SER A 191 9.29 22.09 -5.21
C SER A 191 9.54 22.57 -6.64
N GLY A 192 8.92 21.92 -7.62
CA GLY A 192 9.15 22.27 -9.02
C GLY A 192 8.39 21.42 -10.02
N LEU A 193 8.86 21.43 -11.25
CA LEU A 193 8.34 20.60 -12.33
C LEU A 193 9.19 19.34 -12.48
N PHE A 194 8.66 18.18 -12.12
CA PHE A 194 9.37 16.92 -12.32
C PHE A 194 9.13 16.39 -13.74
N HIS A 195 10.20 16.30 -14.52
CA HIS A 195 10.17 15.72 -15.85
C HIS A 195 10.93 14.40 -15.85
N VAL A 196 10.21 13.30 -15.98
CA VAL A 196 10.76 11.95 -16.15
C VAL A 196 11.20 11.78 -17.60
N ASP A 197 12.48 11.99 -17.87
CA ASP A 197 13.11 11.82 -19.19
C ASP A 197 14.27 10.83 -19.21
N GLY A 198 14.50 10.13 -18.08
CA GLY A 198 15.42 9.01 -17.97
C GLY A 198 14.84 7.69 -18.48
N PRO A 199 15.69 6.65 -18.65
CA PRO A 199 15.27 5.34 -19.11
C PRO A 199 14.57 4.49 -18.05
N VAL A 200 14.67 4.87 -16.77
CA VAL A 200 14.11 4.12 -15.64
C VAL A 200 12.59 4.18 -15.65
N GLY A 201 11.96 3.01 -15.71
CA GLY A 201 10.51 2.82 -15.69
C GLY A 201 10.02 2.03 -14.47
N LEU A 202 8.69 1.96 -14.36
CA LEU A 202 8.02 1.17 -13.35
C LEU A 202 8.27 -0.34 -13.61
N GLY A 203 8.68 -1.07 -12.57
CA GLY A 203 9.04 -2.49 -12.63
C GLY A 203 10.48 -2.79 -13.04
N ASP A 204 11.27 -1.77 -13.38
CA ASP A 204 12.68 -1.96 -13.71
C ASP A 204 13.51 -2.29 -12.46
N TYR A 205 14.50 -3.16 -12.67
CA TYR A 205 15.60 -3.35 -11.73
C TYR A 205 16.63 -2.23 -11.97
N VAL A 206 17.01 -1.55 -10.89
CA VAL A 206 17.87 -0.35 -10.93
C VAL A 206 19.04 -0.50 -9.98
N GLU A 207 20.13 0.23 -10.27
CA GLU A 207 21.31 0.39 -9.43
C GLU A 207 21.47 1.86 -8.97
N PRO A 208 22.21 2.13 -7.88
CA PRO A 208 22.50 3.49 -7.46
C PRO A 208 23.18 4.30 -8.57
N GLY A 209 22.64 5.48 -8.87
CA GLY A 209 23.11 6.36 -9.93
C GLY A 209 22.31 6.28 -11.23
N ASP A 210 21.38 5.32 -11.36
CA ASP A 210 20.49 5.27 -12.52
C ASP A 210 19.62 6.53 -12.60
N TYR A 211 19.67 7.20 -13.76
CA TYR A 211 19.00 8.47 -13.99
C TYR A 211 17.50 8.28 -14.30
N VAL A 212 16.67 9.07 -13.63
CA VAL A 212 15.20 9.01 -13.75
C VAL A 212 14.64 10.24 -14.43
N GLY A 213 15.13 11.42 -14.05
CA GLY A 213 14.58 12.68 -14.54
C GLY A 213 15.17 13.89 -13.85
N THR A 214 14.57 15.05 -14.07
CA THR A 214 15.03 16.32 -13.48
C THR A 214 13.85 17.11 -12.92
N VAL A 215 14.04 17.71 -11.74
CA VAL A 215 13.13 18.72 -11.19
C VAL A 215 13.59 20.09 -11.66
N TYR A 216 12.69 20.86 -12.27
CA TYR A 216 12.96 22.20 -12.80
C TYR A 216 12.22 23.29 -12.02
N ASP A 217 12.82 24.47 -11.92
CA ASP A 217 12.11 25.66 -11.46
C ASP A 217 11.02 26.04 -12.47
N PRO A 218 9.76 26.23 -12.05
CA PRO A 218 8.64 26.44 -12.97
C PRO A 218 8.68 27.79 -13.72
N THR A 219 9.49 28.75 -13.27
CA THR A 219 9.56 30.10 -13.87
C THR A 219 10.75 30.24 -14.81
N SER A 220 11.92 29.78 -14.36
CA SER A 220 13.21 29.96 -15.04
C SER A 220 13.62 28.75 -15.87
N TYR A 221 13.03 27.57 -15.60
CA TYR A 221 13.45 26.27 -16.14
C TYR A 221 14.89 25.90 -15.78
N GLU A 222 15.44 26.48 -14.71
CA GLU A 222 16.69 26.01 -14.13
C GLU A 222 16.51 24.60 -13.56
N ALA A 223 17.47 23.71 -13.78
CA ALA A 223 17.49 22.38 -13.17
C ALA A 223 17.81 22.52 -11.67
N LEU A 224 16.83 22.22 -10.82
CA LEU A 224 16.95 22.26 -9.36
C LEU A 224 17.55 20.97 -8.80
N GLN A 225 17.20 19.84 -9.41
CA GLN A 225 17.65 18.52 -8.96
C GLN A 225 17.71 17.55 -10.14
N GLU A 226 18.87 16.93 -10.35
CA GLU A 226 18.99 15.70 -11.13
C GLU A 226 18.53 14.53 -10.24
N VAL A 227 17.55 13.76 -10.70
CA VAL A 227 16.92 12.70 -9.93
C VAL A 227 17.51 11.37 -10.36
N THR A 228 18.31 10.78 -9.49
CA THR A 228 18.89 9.44 -9.66
C THR A 228 18.42 8.52 -8.54
N VAL A 229 18.33 7.23 -8.83
CA VAL A 229 18.12 6.21 -7.81
C VAL A 229 19.32 6.16 -6.86
N ASP A 230 19.10 5.97 -5.55
CA ASP A 230 20.15 5.93 -4.53
C ASP A 230 20.50 4.50 -4.06
N ARG A 231 19.73 3.49 -4.50
CA ARG A 231 19.77 2.11 -4.01
C ARG A 231 19.42 1.10 -5.09
N GLU A 232 19.97 -0.10 -4.98
CA GLU A 232 19.59 -1.21 -5.84
C GLU A 232 18.21 -1.77 -5.44
N GLY A 233 17.39 -2.14 -6.43
CA GLY A 233 16.09 -2.78 -6.21
C GLY A 233 15.15 -2.67 -7.40
N ILE A 234 13.84 -2.85 -7.14
CA ILE A 234 12.78 -2.72 -8.15
C ILE A 234 12.08 -1.37 -7.97
N VAL A 235 11.94 -0.60 -9.05
CA VAL A 235 11.11 0.61 -9.05
C VAL A 235 9.65 0.20 -8.96
N TYR A 236 9.03 0.40 -7.80
CA TYR A 236 7.63 0.02 -7.55
C TYR A 236 6.68 1.21 -7.55
N SER A 237 7.21 2.44 -7.51
CA SER A 237 6.43 3.66 -7.72
C SER A 237 7.28 4.76 -8.34
N LEU A 238 6.65 5.59 -9.17
CA LEU A 238 7.31 6.69 -9.88
C LEU A 238 6.35 7.88 -9.97
N GLU A 239 6.76 9.06 -9.54
CA GLU A 239 5.97 10.27 -9.68
C GLU A 239 5.94 10.70 -11.14
N LYS A 240 4.73 10.87 -11.70
CA LYS A 240 4.54 11.41 -13.06
C LYS A 240 3.59 12.61 -13.09
N GLU A 241 3.10 13.06 -11.95
CA GLU A 241 2.52 14.38 -11.85
C GLU A 241 3.61 15.42 -12.12
N ALA A 242 3.31 16.34 -13.03
CA ALA A 242 4.30 17.31 -13.47
C ALA A 242 4.75 18.24 -12.33
N THR A 243 3.93 18.46 -11.29
CA THR A 243 4.24 19.40 -10.19
C THR A 243 4.50 18.64 -8.91
N VAL A 244 5.66 18.87 -8.30
CA VAL A 244 6.09 18.20 -7.07
C VAL A 244 6.40 19.19 -5.97
N THR A 245 6.29 18.75 -4.72
CA THR A 245 6.61 19.57 -3.54
C THR A 245 7.87 19.05 -2.88
N ALA A 246 8.72 19.93 -2.36
CA ALA A 246 9.87 19.54 -1.56
C ALA A 246 9.47 18.51 -0.48
N GLY A 247 10.21 17.40 -0.43
CA GLY A 247 9.96 16.27 0.46
C GLY A 247 9.01 15.19 -0.09
N SER A 248 8.28 15.43 -1.19
CA SER A 248 7.46 14.38 -1.82
C SER A 248 8.34 13.26 -2.37
N THR A 249 7.82 12.04 -2.41
CA THR A 249 8.53 10.91 -3.02
C THR A 249 8.43 11.04 -4.54
N LEU A 250 9.57 11.04 -5.23
CA LEU A 250 9.65 11.02 -6.70
C LEU A 250 9.79 9.60 -7.24
N VAL A 251 10.53 8.75 -6.54
CA VAL A 251 10.77 7.36 -6.94
C VAL A 251 10.75 6.49 -5.68
N GLY A 252 10.00 5.39 -5.73
CA GLY A 252 10.04 4.35 -4.72
C GLY A 252 10.70 3.09 -5.28
N VAL A 253 11.79 2.67 -4.63
CA VAL A 253 12.56 1.46 -4.92
C VAL A 253 12.40 0.47 -3.79
N ALA A 254 11.88 -0.70 -4.12
CA ALA A 254 11.73 -1.84 -3.22
C ALA A 254 13.01 -2.67 -3.24
N LEU A 255 13.62 -2.88 -2.06
CA LEU A 255 14.86 -3.62 -1.93
C LEU A 255 14.58 -5.11 -1.85
N LEU A 256 15.18 -5.88 -2.75
CA LEU A 256 15.04 -7.33 -2.77
C LEU A 256 15.48 -7.93 -1.42
N LEU A 257 14.72 -8.90 -0.94
CA LEU A 257 15.10 -9.72 0.19
C LEU A 257 15.63 -11.06 -0.36
N GLU A 258 16.89 -11.36 -0.05
CA GLU A 258 17.43 -12.70 -0.28
C GLU A 258 16.72 -13.69 0.67
N GLU A 259 16.29 -14.83 0.13
CA GLU A 259 15.68 -15.93 0.88
C GLU A 259 16.69 -16.69 1.78
#